data_AF-A0A3L7TFX4-F1
#
_entry.id   AF-A0A3L7TFX4-F1
#
_cell.length_a   1.000
_cell.length_b   1.000
_cell.length_c   1.000
_cell.angle_alpha   90.00
_cell.angle_beta   90.00
_cell.angle_gamma   90.00
#
_symmetry.space_group_name_H-M   'P 1'
#
loop_
_entity.id
_entity.type
_entity.pdbx_description
1 polymer ?
#
loop_
_entity_poly.entity_id
_entity_poly.type
_entity_poly.pdbx_seq_one_letter_code
_entity_poly.pdbx_strand_id
1 'polypeptide(L)'
;MNSETRPSSPTDLASPPAAAGRETLLGDRLCMQCFHPLAGRTIERDPATGLLFVRCGECATASALFEYPTAAPWVRRFQTVAIASFAFLALAVVGAIFGITVGFASAVPGFVAQASTARVVELFDEGGGLLEPVVGYERVQDTIADSVWLASDAGKSAMRAARSDARPLLVLTGFCLLGTLAIAPFVLAAGLVCMRRTMVTRVCVCGGLPLISGLTVLLDPNRVWQPAVFWSSPQTWHTWVTFHNSPFFLGVVVAWFAFLGIVGGIVGPAFVARFFRFVLPPRDRRLVAWLWHWRGKPVPLD
;
A
#
# COMPACT_ATOMS: atom_id res chain seq x y z
N MET A 1 51.41 -61.16 72.02
CA MET A 1 50.40 -60.54 71.14
C MET A 1 51.10 -59.49 70.28
N ASN A 2 51.61 -59.89 69.12
CA ASN A 2 52.17 -58.99 68.11
C ASN A 2 51.42 -59.30 66.81
N SER A 3 50.62 -58.36 66.33
CA SER A 3 49.83 -58.50 65.10
C SER A 3 50.72 -58.21 63.89
N GLU A 4 50.94 -59.22 63.06
CA GLU A 4 51.49 -59.10 61.70
C GLU A 4 50.50 -58.31 60.83
N THR A 5 50.91 -57.11 60.40
CA THR A 5 50.18 -56.29 59.42
C THR A 5 50.64 -56.70 58.02
N ARG A 6 49.73 -57.30 57.27
CA ARG A 6 49.90 -57.67 55.86
C ARG A 6 49.76 -56.40 54.99
N PRO A 7 50.67 -56.14 54.02
CA PRO A 7 50.51 -55.01 53.10
C PRO A 7 49.37 -55.28 52.09
N SER A 8 48.51 -54.28 51.90
CA SER A 8 47.45 -54.25 50.89
C SER A 8 48.04 -54.12 49.48
N SER A 9 47.45 -54.86 48.54
CA SER A 9 47.81 -54.91 47.12
C SER A 9 47.56 -53.58 46.39
N PRO A 10 48.28 -53.28 45.30
CA PRO A 10 48.21 -51.99 44.62
C PRO A 10 47.11 -51.97 43.55
N THR A 11 46.52 -50.77 43.41
CA THR A 11 45.96 -50.23 42.16
C THR A 11 44.65 -50.83 41.65
N ASP A 12 43.54 -50.30 42.17
CA ASP A 12 42.34 -50.07 41.35
C ASP A 12 42.67 -48.99 40.30
N LEU A 13 43.01 -49.42 39.08
CA LEU A 13 42.99 -48.55 37.91
C LEU A 13 41.54 -48.17 37.66
N ALA A 14 41.16 -46.97 38.08
CA ALA A 14 39.96 -46.31 37.63
C ALA A 14 39.93 -46.34 36.09
N SER A 15 38.99 -47.10 35.53
CA SER A 15 38.66 -47.02 34.11
C SER A 15 38.51 -45.54 33.71
N PRO A 16 39.13 -45.08 32.61
CA PRO A 16 38.95 -43.71 32.16
C PRO A 16 37.46 -43.47 31.96
N PRO A 17 36.92 -42.31 32.41
CA PRO A 17 35.51 -42.01 32.22
C PRO A 17 35.19 -42.14 30.73
N ALA A 18 34.16 -42.92 30.40
CA ALA A 18 33.67 -43.11 29.06
C ALA A 18 33.61 -41.75 28.37
N ALA A 19 34.32 -41.61 27.25
CA ALA A 19 34.47 -40.36 26.52
C ALA A 19 33.08 -39.76 26.27
N ALA A 20 32.71 -38.76 27.06
CA ALA A 20 31.55 -37.94 26.79
C ALA A 20 31.69 -37.46 25.35
N GLY A 21 30.70 -37.76 24.51
CA GLY A 21 30.74 -37.48 23.09
C GLY A 21 31.19 -36.03 22.87
N ARG A 22 32.38 -35.84 22.30
CA ARG A 22 32.89 -34.51 21.99
C ARG A 22 31.98 -33.92 20.93
N GLU A 23 31.26 -32.87 21.29
CA GLU A 23 30.42 -32.14 20.33
C GLU A 23 31.31 -31.59 19.21
N THR A 24 30.86 -31.76 17.97
CA THR A 24 31.54 -31.24 16.78
C THR A 24 30.77 -30.07 16.21
N LEU A 25 31.47 -29.07 15.69
CA LEU A 25 30.85 -27.90 15.08
C LEU A 25 30.13 -28.27 13.77
N LEU A 26 28.81 -28.18 13.74
CA LEU A 26 28.01 -28.45 12.53
C LEU A 26 27.85 -27.25 11.59
N GLY A 27 28.16 -26.03 12.06
CA GLY A 27 27.95 -24.80 11.30
C GLY A 27 29.11 -24.42 10.38
N ASP A 28 28.79 -23.79 9.25
CA ASP A 28 29.74 -23.17 8.31
C ASP A 28 30.38 -21.93 8.95
N ARG A 29 31.45 -22.14 9.71
CA ARG A 29 32.32 -21.07 10.19
C ARG A 29 33.67 -21.14 9.52
N LEU A 30 34.26 -19.98 9.28
CA LEU A 30 35.60 -19.85 8.75
C LEU A 30 36.53 -19.40 9.88
N CYS A 31 37.77 -19.91 9.87
CA CYS A 31 38.82 -19.38 10.74
C CYS A 31 39.05 -17.89 10.43
N MET A 32 39.08 -17.02 11.45
CA MET A 32 39.31 -15.58 11.24
C MET A 32 40.70 -15.23 10.72
N GLN A 33 41.65 -16.16 10.75
CA GLN A 33 43.03 -15.92 10.32
C GLN A 33 43.34 -16.48 8.94
N CYS A 34 42.90 -17.70 8.62
CA CYS A 34 43.20 -18.36 7.34
C CYS A 34 41.96 -18.66 6.49
N PHE A 35 40.75 -18.31 6.95
CA PHE A 35 39.47 -18.59 6.28
C PHE A 35 39.16 -20.07 5.99
N HIS A 36 39.90 -21.02 6.59
CA HIS A 36 39.59 -22.43 6.44
C HIS A 36 38.27 -22.81 7.16
N PRO A 37 37.41 -23.66 6.56
CA PRO A 37 36.17 -24.10 7.19
C PRO A 37 36.43 -24.90 8.47
N LEU A 38 35.67 -24.59 9.52
CA LEU A 38 35.77 -25.20 10.84
C LEU A 38 34.71 -26.29 11.07
N ALA A 39 33.86 -26.56 10.08
CA ALA A 39 32.83 -27.60 10.15
C ALA A 39 33.47 -28.98 10.44
N GLY A 40 32.86 -29.74 11.35
CA GLY A 40 33.33 -31.05 11.79
C GLY A 40 34.44 -31.04 12.85
N ARG A 41 34.98 -29.88 13.24
CA ARG A 41 36.01 -29.79 14.28
C ARG A 41 35.41 -29.91 15.69
N THR A 42 36.17 -30.49 16.61
CA THR A 42 35.74 -30.70 18.01
C THR A 42 35.68 -29.39 18.79
N ILE A 43 34.61 -29.22 19.55
CA ILE A 43 34.41 -28.09 20.44
C ILE A 43 35.19 -28.35 21.73
N GLU A 44 36.11 -27.44 22.07
CA GLU A 44 36.89 -27.45 23.31
C GLU A 44 36.38 -26.35 24.24
N ARG A 45 36.49 -26.58 25.55
CA ARG A 45 36.18 -25.58 26.58
C ARG A 45 37.47 -25.21 27.30
N ASP A 46 37.79 -23.92 27.32
CA ASP A 46 38.94 -23.43 28.07
C ASP A 46 38.67 -23.58 29.57
N PRO A 47 39.49 -24.34 30.33
CA PRO A 47 39.27 -24.57 31.75
C PRO A 47 39.37 -23.29 32.60
N ALA A 48 40.13 -22.27 32.14
CA ALA A 48 40.32 -21.04 32.90
C ALA A 48 39.14 -20.07 32.72
N THR A 49 38.64 -19.91 31.49
CA THR A 49 37.59 -18.93 31.17
C THR A 49 36.20 -19.55 30.99
N GLY A 50 36.11 -20.87 30.84
CA GLY A 50 34.87 -21.57 30.50
C GLY A 50 34.38 -21.29 29.07
N LEU A 51 35.15 -20.58 28.25
CA LEU A 51 34.77 -20.23 26.89
C LEU A 51 34.90 -21.44 25.96
N LEU A 52 33.92 -21.61 25.08
CA LEU A 52 33.96 -22.61 24.02
C LEU A 52 34.82 -22.07 22.86
N PHE A 53 35.71 -22.89 22.33
CA PHE A 53 36.52 -22.57 21.17
C PHE A 53 36.75 -23.79 20.29
N VAL A 54 37.17 -23.54 19.05
CA VAL A 54 37.56 -24.56 18.08
C VAL A 54 38.93 -24.19 17.53
N ARG A 55 39.83 -25.16 17.42
CA ARG A 55 41.12 -24.96 16.77
C ARG A 55 40.99 -25.19 15.26
N CYS A 56 41.52 -24.26 14.48
CA CYS A 56 41.63 -24.45 13.05
C CYS A 56 42.57 -25.63 12.75
N GLY A 57 42.19 -26.53 11.85
CA GLY A 57 43.06 -27.65 11.46
C GLY A 57 44.22 -27.27 10.56
N GLU A 58 44.20 -26.08 9.96
CA GLU A 58 45.29 -25.57 9.12
C GLU A 58 46.29 -24.75 9.94
N CYS A 59 45.83 -23.65 10.55
CA CYS A 59 46.73 -22.69 11.21
C CYS A 59 46.78 -22.83 12.73
N ALA A 60 46.09 -23.82 13.31
CA ALA A 60 45.97 -24.05 14.77
C ALA A 60 45.41 -22.88 15.61
N THR A 61 45.05 -21.75 14.98
CA THR A 61 44.46 -20.59 15.67
C THR A 61 43.16 -21.01 16.36
N ALA A 62 43.08 -20.70 17.66
CA ALA A 62 41.86 -20.87 18.43
C ALA A 62 40.83 -19.82 17.99
N SER A 63 39.74 -20.28 17.40
CA SER A 63 38.58 -19.44 17.08
C SER A 63 37.55 -19.62 18.18
N ALA A 64 37.29 -18.57 18.95
CA ALA A 64 36.23 -18.61 19.95
C ALA A 64 34.89 -18.93 19.28
N LEU A 65 34.17 -19.91 19.83
CA LEU A 65 32.77 -20.14 19.54
C LEU A 65 31.98 -19.12 20.35
N PHE A 66 32.03 -17.86 19.92
CA PHE A 66 30.88 -17.01 20.14
C PHE A 66 29.78 -17.67 19.33
N GLU A 67 28.93 -18.51 19.93
CA GLU A 67 27.53 -18.50 19.49
C GLU A 67 27.17 -17.02 19.30
N TYR A 68 26.35 -16.68 18.34
CA TYR A 68 25.89 -15.30 18.21
C TYR A 68 24.55 -15.20 18.98
N PRO A 69 24.45 -15.46 20.32
CA PRO A 69 23.23 -15.14 21.05
C PRO A 69 23.09 -13.63 21.19
N THR A 70 24.09 -12.83 20.78
CA THR A 70 23.98 -11.39 20.65
C THR A 70 23.19 -11.00 19.42
N ALA A 71 23.34 -11.67 18.26
CA ALA A 71 22.63 -11.28 17.05
C ALA A 71 21.16 -11.66 17.10
N ALA A 72 20.79 -12.81 17.69
CA ALA A 72 19.40 -13.26 17.71
C ALA A 72 18.42 -12.23 18.33
N PRO A 73 18.71 -11.61 19.50
CA PRO A 73 17.90 -10.51 20.04
C PRO A 73 17.89 -9.27 19.13
N TRP A 74 19.02 -8.90 18.54
CA TRP A 74 19.10 -7.76 17.60
C TRP A 74 18.29 -8.02 16.33
N VAL A 75 18.39 -9.21 15.74
CA VAL A 75 17.61 -9.65 14.57
C VAL A 75 16.12 -9.63 14.90
N ARG A 76 15.70 -10.13 16.07
CA ARG A 76 14.29 -10.05 16.51
C ARG A 76 13.83 -8.60 16.64
N ARG A 77 14.64 -7.70 17.21
CA ARG A 77 14.32 -6.26 17.31
C ARG A 77 14.21 -5.61 15.93
N PHE A 78 15.16 -5.87 15.03
CA PHE A 78 15.12 -5.36 13.66
C PHE A 78 13.92 -5.91 12.88
N GLN A 79 13.54 -7.17 13.09
CA GLN A 79 12.34 -7.75 12.49
C GLN A 79 11.09 -7.03 12.98
N THR A 80 10.96 -6.77 14.29
CA THR A 80 9.81 -6.01 14.84
C THR A 80 9.75 -4.60 14.26
N VAL A 81 10.88 -3.89 14.19
CA VAL A 81 10.95 -2.55 13.58
C VAL A 81 10.55 -2.61 12.10
N ALA A 82 11.07 -3.57 11.34
CA ALA A 82 10.74 -3.72 9.93
C ALA A 82 9.24 -4.03 9.70
N ILE A 83 8.65 -4.90 10.53
CA ILE A 83 7.21 -5.21 10.46
C ILE A 83 6.39 -3.96 10.81
N ALA A 84 6.75 -3.22 11.86
CA ALA A 84 6.07 -2.00 12.27
C ALA A 84 6.16 -0.91 11.19
N SER A 85 7.34 -0.69 10.60
CA SER A 85 7.53 0.26 9.50
C SER A 85 6.73 -0.14 8.26
N PHE A 86 6.68 -1.44 7.94
CA PHE A 86 5.87 -1.93 6.82
C PHE A 86 4.36 -1.75 7.08
N ALA A 87 3.89 -2.03 8.30
CA ALA A 87 2.50 -1.82 8.68
C ALA A 87 2.12 -0.35 8.63
N PHE A 88 2.98 0.54 9.12
CA PHE A 88 2.79 1.99 9.03
C PHE A 88 2.72 2.46 7.57
N LEU A 89 3.64 2.01 6.72
CA LEU A 89 3.63 2.35 5.30
C LEU A 89 2.35 1.85 4.61
N ALA A 90 1.89 0.64 4.93
CA ALA A 90 0.65 0.09 4.40
C ALA A 90 -0.56 0.94 4.82
N LEU A 91 -0.65 1.35 6.09
CA LEU A 91 -1.70 2.25 6.58
C LEU A 91 -1.64 3.62 5.91
N ALA A 92 -0.44 4.18 5.72
CA ALA A 92 -0.25 5.45 5.03
C ALA A 92 -0.70 5.38 3.56
N VAL A 93 -0.40 4.28 2.87
CA VAL A 93 -0.86 4.04 1.49
C VAL A 93 -2.38 3.93 1.43
N VAL A 94 -3.00 3.18 2.35
CA VAL A 94 -4.46 3.08 2.43
C VAL A 94 -5.10 4.44 2.72
N GLY A 95 -4.54 5.19 3.68
CA GLY A 95 -4.99 6.53 4.02
C GLY A 95 -4.87 7.51 2.86
N ALA A 96 -3.78 7.44 2.08
CA ALA A 96 -3.59 8.25 0.88
C ALA A 96 -4.61 7.91 -0.21
N ILE A 97 -4.84 6.63 -0.51
CA ILE A 97 -5.87 6.19 -1.47
C ILE A 97 -7.26 6.68 -1.04
N PHE A 98 -7.60 6.50 0.23
CA PHE A 98 -8.86 6.94 0.79
C PHE A 98 -9.02 8.46 0.70
N GLY A 99 -8.05 9.22 1.22
CA GLY A 99 -8.10 10.68 1.26
C GLY A 99 -8.14 11.31 -0.13
N ILE A 100 -7.34 10.82 -1.07
CA ILE A 100 -7.37 11.29 -2.46
C ILE A 100 -8.73 10.98 -3.10
N THR A 101 -9.24 9.75 -2.94
CA THR A 101 -10.53 9.39 -3.56
C THR A 101 -11.67 10.23 -2.99
N VAL A 102 -11.75 10.40 -1.66
CA VAL A 102 -12.76 11.26 -1.01
C VAL A 102 -12.62 12.72 -1.44
N GLY A 103 -11.39 13.25 -1.50
CA GLY A 103 -11.14 14.62 -1.92
C GLY A 103 -11.61 14.90 -3.34
N PHE A 104 -11.28 14.03 -4.29
CA PHE A 104 -11.74 14.18 -5.67
C PHE A 104 -13.24 13.88 -5.81
N ALA A 105 -13.78 12.85 -5.15
CA ALA A 105 -15.21 12.53 -5.17
C ALA A 105 -16.07 13.66 -4.59
N SER A 106 -15.57 14.38 -3.58
CA SER A 106 -16.28 15.52 -2.99
C SER A 106 -16.21 16.78 -3.85
N ALA A 107 -15.03 17.12 -4.40
CA ALA A 107 -14.80 18.37 -5.11
C ALA A 107 -15.21 18.36 -6.59
N VAL A 108 -14.91 17.28 -7.33
CA VAL A 108 -15.11 17.24 -8.79
C VAL A 108 -16.56 17.46 -9.22
N PRO A 109 -17.58 16.86 -8.57
CA PRO A 109 -18.97 17.12 -8.94
C PRO A 109 -19.36 18.60 -8.87
N GLY A 110 -18.78 19.38 -7.95
CA GLY A 110 -19.02 20.82 -7.86
C GLY A 110 -18.45 21.59 -9.06
N PHE A 111 -17.18 21.34 -9.41
CA PHE A 111 -16.57 21.98 -10.59
C PHE A 111 -17.26 21.60 -11.90
N VAL A 112 -17.69 20.35 -12.02
CA VAL A 112 -18.41 19.87 -13.21
C VAL A 112 -19.83 20.44 -13.24
N ALA A 113 -20.49 20.59 -12.10
CA ALA A 113 -21.79 21.24 -12.00
C ALA A 113 -21.71 22.70 -12.46
N GLN A 114 -20.67 23.46 -12.07
CA GLN A 114 -20.45 24.83 -12.56
C GLN A 114 -20.36 24.90 -14.08
N ALA A 115 -19.62 23.99 -14.72
CA ALA A 115 -19.54 23.91 -16.18
C ALA A 115 -20.89 23.53 -16.82
N SER A 116 -21.64 22.63 -16.19
CA SER A 116 -22.96 22.20 -16.63
C SER A 116 -24.01 23.30 -16.49
N THR A 117 -23.94 24.12 -15.43
CA THR A 117 -24.85 25.25 -15.19
C THR A 117 -24.79 26.28 -16.31
N ALA A 118 -23.59 26.61 -16.80
CA ALA A 118 -23.44 27.51 -17.94
C ALA A 118 -24.26 27.02 -19.15
N ARG A 119 -24.22 25.71 -19.44
CA ARG A 119 -24.96 25.14 -20.57
C ARG A 119 -26.47 25.11 -20.34
N VAL A 120 -26.93 24.87 -19.11
CA VAL A 120 -28.36 24.91 -18.79
C VAL A 120 -28.93 26.32 -18.98
N VAL A 121 -28.19 27.34 -18.55
CA VAL A 121 -28.56 28.75 -18.71
C VAL A 121 -28.62 29.13 -20.20
N GLU A 122 -27.63 28.72 -21.00
CA GLU A 122 -27.67 28.92 -22.46
C GLU A 122 -28.91 28.28 -23.09
N LEU A 123 -29.26 27.04 -22.70
CA LEU A 123 -30.44 26.34 -23.22
C LEU A 123 -31.77 26.99 -22.78
N PHE A 124 -31.79 27.63 -21.61
CA PHE A 124 -32.95 28.40 -21.15
C PHE A 124 -33.14 29.67 -21.99
N ASP A 125 -32.05 30.41 -22.24
CA ASP A 125 -32.03 31.61 -23.09
C ASP A 125 -32.40 31.29 -24.55
N GLU A 126 -31.82 30.22 -25.11
CA GLU A 126 -32.19 29.68 -26.44
C GLU A 126 -33.69 29.32 -26.53
N GLY A 127 -34.30 28.92 -25.41
CA GLY A 127 -35.72 28.61 -25.28
C GLY A 127 -36.63 29.84 -25.14
N GLY A 128 -36.08 31.06 -25.21
CA GLY A 128 -36.81 32.32 -25.00
C GLY A 128 -37.03 32.68 -23.53
N GLY A 129 -36.31 32.03 -22.62
CA GLY A 129 -36.31 32.36 -21.20
C GLY A 129 -35.67 33.72 -20.95
N LEU A 130 -36.32 34.58 -20.18
CA LEU A 130 -35.76 35.88 -19.79
C LEU A 130 -34.93 35.71 -18.53
N LEU A 131 -33.62 35.86 -18.65
CA LEU A 131 -32.73 35.95 -17.50
C LEU A 131 -32.92 37.30 -16.83
N GLU A 132 -33.11 37.29 -15.51
CA GLU A 132 -33.17 38.52 -14.73
C GLU A 132 -31.82 39.26 -14.89
N PRO A 133 -31.81 40.55 -15.25
CA PRO A 133 -30.59 41.27 -15.55
C PRO A 133 -29.70 41.28 -14.32
N VAL A 134 -28.53 40.65 -14.43
CA VAL A 134 -27.56 40.57 -13.34
C VAL A 134 -26.99 41.96 -13.09
N VAL A 135 -27.32 42.57 -11.96
CA VAL A 135 -26.81 43.89 -11.59
C VAL A 135 -25.47 43.72 -10.87
N GLY A 136 -24.34 43.92 -11.57
CA GLY A 136 -23.00 43.95 -10.99
C GLY A 136 -22.07 42.82 -11.44
N TYR A 137 -21.21 42.34 -10.53
CA TYR A 137 -20.21 41.28 -10.79
C TYR A 137 -20.72 39.85 -10.53
N GLU A 138 -22.00 39.70 -10.23
CA GLU A 138 -22.59 38.38 -10.01
C GLU A 138 -22.54 37.55 -11.29
N ARG A 139 -22.29 36.26 -11.16
CA ARG A 139 -22.34 35.34 -12.30
C ARG A 139 -23.79 34.97 -12.53
N VAL A 140 -24.22 34.86 -13.78
CA VAL A 140 -25.58 34.41 -14.15
C VAL A 140 -25.95 33.08 -13.45
N GLN A 141 -24.95 32.24 -13.16
CA GLN A 141 -25.08 30.97 -12.44
C GLN A 141 -25.60 31.10 -11.00
N ASP A 142 -25.41 32.26 -10.38
CA ASP A 142 -25.79 32.58 -9.00
C ASP A 142 -27.15 33.29 -8.91
N THR A 143 -27.79 33.57 -10.06
CA THR A 143 -29.16 34.11 -10.08
C THR A 143 -30.20 33.06 -9.69
N ILE A 144 -31.35 33.52 -9.21
CA ILE A 144 -32.49 32.66 -8.86
C ILE A 144 -32.95 31.93 -10.12
N ALA A 145 -33.06 30.60 -10.02
CA ALA A 145 -33.47 29.78 -11.15
C ALA A 145 -34.99 29.82 -11.36
N ASP A 146 -35.41 29.75 -12.63
CA ASP A 146 -36.80 29.52 -12.97
C ASP A 146 -37.21 28.08 -12.63
N SER A 147 -37.73 27.90 -11.42
CA SER A 147 -38.17 26.60 -10.91
C SER A 147 -39.34 25.99 -11.71
N VAL A 148 -40.16 26.82 -12.35
CA VAL A 148 -41.28 26.35 -13.18
C VAL A 148 -40.75 25.74 -14.47
N TRP A 149 -39.82 26.43 -15.13
CA TRP A 149 -39.15 25.89 -16.32
C TRP A 149 -38.33 24.63 -16.00
N LEU A 150 -37.57 24.63 -14.90
CA LEU A 150 -36.78 23.47 -14.49
C LEU A 150 -37.63 22.23 -14.18
N ALA A 151 -38.86 22.42 -13.67
CA ALA A 151 -39.80 21.33 -13.43
C ALA A 151 -40.46 20.79 -14.71
N SER A 152 -40.47 21.58 -15.79
CA SER A 152 -41.01 21.20 -17.10
C SER A 152 -40.18 20.11 -17.80
N ASP A 153 -40.75 19.45 -18.81
CA ASP A 153 -40.02 18.47 -19.62
C ASP A 153 -38.87 19.10 -20.41
N ALA A 154 -39.03 20.36 -20.84
CA ALA A 154 -37.97 21.12 -21.50
C ALA A 154 -36.78 21.31 -20.54
N GLY A 155 -37.01 21.78 -19.32
CA GLY A 155 -35.95 21.93 -18.31
C GLY A 155 -35.26 20.62 -17.94
N LYS A 156 -36.02 19.54 -17.74
CA LYS A 156 -35.47 18.19 -17.50
C LYS A 156 -34.66 17.65 -18.67
N SER A 157 -35.05 17.96 -19.91
CA SER A 157 -34.29 17.59 -21.10
C SER A 157 -32.99 18.40 -21.21
N ALA A 158 -33.05 19.70 -20.91
CA ALA A 158 -31.90 20.59 -20.91
C ALA A 158 -30.87 20.19 -19.85
N MET A 159 -31.29 19.83 -18.63
CA MET A 159 -30.38 19.32 -17.59
C MET A 159 -29.68 18.03 -18.02
N ARG A 160 -30.40 17.11 -18.66
CA ARG A 160 -29.82 15.86 -19.20
C ARG A 160 -28.85 16.13 -20.35
N ALA A 161 -29.19 17.05 -21.25
CA ALA A 161 -28.34 17.45 -22.37
C ALA A 161 -27.05 18.12 -21.87
N ALA A 162 -27.17 19.06 -20.92
CA ALA A 162 -26.06 19.76 -20.31
C ALA A 162 -25.12 18.83 -19.53
N ARG A 163 -25.62 17.69 -19.01
CA ARG A 163 -24.78 16.68 -18.35
C ARG A 163 -23.85 15.94 -19.32
N SER A 164 -24.32 15.71 -20.54
CA SER A 164 -23.57 15.04 -21.61
C SER A 164 -22.81 16.01 -22.53
N ASP A 165 -22.85 17.30 -22.23
CA ASP A 165 -22.15 18.31 -23.02
C ASP A 165 -20.63 18.14 -22.92
N ALA A 166 -19.90 18.55 -23.98
CA ALA A 166 -18.46 18.37 -24.05
C ALA A 166 -17.72 19.15 -22.95
N ARG A 167 -18.19 20.35 -22.56
CA ARG A 167 -17.52 21.20 -21.57
C ARG A 167 -17.43 20.54 -20.19
N PRO A 168 -18.53 20.10 -19.54
CA PRO A 168 -18.45 19.42 -18.25
C PRO A 168 -17.71 18.09 -18.34
N LEU A 169 -17.82 17.35 -19.44
CA LEU A 169 -17.08 16.09 -19.63
C LEU A 169 -15.56 16.32 -19.73
N LEU A 170 -15.11 17.40 -20.37
CA LEU A 170 -13.70 17.78 -20.41
C LEU A 170 -13.19 18.15 -19.02
N VAL A 171 -13.96 18.92 -18.24
CA VAL A 171 -13.62 19.27 -16.85
C VAL A 171 -13.53 18.01 -15.99
N LEU A 172 -14.54 17.13 -16.07
CA LEU A 172 -14.59 15.86 -15.36
C LEU A 172 -13.36 15.01 -15.68
N THR A 173 -13.07 14.82 -16.97
CA THR A 173 -11.94 14.01 -17.43
C THR A 173 -10.61 14.61 -16.99
N GLY A 174 -10.44 15.94 -17.09
CA GLY A 174 -9.23 16.64 -16.66
C GLY A 174 -8.94 16.42 -15.18
N PHE A 175 -9.94 16.57 -14.31
CA PHE A 175 -9.78 16.31 -12.88
C PHE A 175 -9.59 14.82 -12.57
N CYS A 176 -10.29 13.91 -13.25
CA CYS A 176 -10.07 12.47 -13.09
C CYS A 176 -8.65 12.06 -13.49
N LEU A 177 -8.08 12.63 -14.56
CA LEU A 177 -6.68 12.40 -14.95
C LEU A 177 -5.70 12.94 -13.91
N LEU A 178 -5.94 14.16 -13.40
CA LEU A 178 -5.13 14.71 -12.31
C LEU A 178 -5.16 13.82 -11.06
N GLY A 179 -6.36 13.36 -10.67
CA GLY A 179 -6.52 12.41 -9.58
C GLY A 179 -5.86 11.06 -9.86
N THR A 180 -5.87 10.61 -11.11
CA THR A 180 -5.16 9.39 -11.54
C THR A 180 -3.66 9.52 -11.30
N LEU A 181 -3.06 10.64 -11.71
CA LEU A 181 -1.65 10.91 -11.49
C LEU A 181 -1.31 10.96 -9.99
N ALA A 182 -2.17 11.57 -9.18
CA ALA A 182 -1.98 11.65 -7.73
C ALA A 182 -2.10 10.27 -7.05
N ILE A 183 -3.07 9.43 -7.44
CA ILE A 183 -3.35 8.16 -6.77
C ILE A 183 -2.48 7.00 -7.27
N ALA A 184 -2.02 7.05 -8.53
CA ALA A 184 -1.26 5.98 -9.18
C ALA A 184 -0.09 5.40 -8.36
N PRO A 185 0.83 6.20 -7.77
CA PRO A 185 1.94 5.63 -7.01
C PRO A 185 1.45 4.81 -5.80
N PHE A 186 0.38 5.24 -5.15
CA PHE A 186 -0.19 4.55 -3.99
C PHE A 186 -0.92 3.27 -4.38
N VAL A 187 -1.65 3.26 -5.50
CA VAL A 187 -2.29 2.03 -5.99
C VAL A 187 -1.22 1.00 -6.43
N LEU A 188 -0.14 1.44 -7.08
CA LEU A 188 0.98 0.56 -7.42
C LEU A 188 1.66 -0.01 -6.16
N ALA A 189 1.88 0.82 -5.14
CA ALA A 189 2.41 0.39 -3.85
C ALA A 189 1.46 -0.59 -3.12
N ALA A 190 0.15 -0.34 -3.13
CA ALA A 190 -0.84 -1.25 -2.59
C ALA A 190 -0.82 -2.61 -3.31
N GLY A 191 -0.72 -2.60 -4.65
CA GLY A 191 -0.56 -3.82 -5.45
C GLY A 191 0.69 -4.63 -5.06
N LEU A 192 1.79 -3.94 -4.72
CA LEU A 192 3.02 -4.55 -4.22
C LEU A 192 2.86 -5.16 -2.81
N VAL A 193 2.26 -4.40 -1.87
CA VAL A 193 2.00 -4.88 -0.50
C VAL A 193 1.09 -6.11 -0.53
N CYS A 194 0.09 -6.12 -1.41
CA CYS A 194 -0.83 -7.23 -1.56
C CYS A 194 -0.29 -8.36 -2.46
N MET A 195 0.96 -8.31 -2.95
CA MET A 195 1.53 -9.33 -3.83
C MET A 195 1.47 -10.73 -3.23
N ARG A 196 1.44 -10.84 -1.89
CA ARG A 196 1.30 -12.13 -1.20
C ARG A 196 -0.08 -12.78 -1.27
N ARG A 197 -1.09 -12.04 -1.71
CA ARG A 197 -2.48 -12.50 -1.76
C ARG A 197 -2.83 -12.98 -3.17
N THR A 198 -3.91 -13.75 -3.27
CA THR A 198 -4.49 -14.16 -4.56
C THR A 198 -4.88 -12.92 -5.36
N MET A 199 -4.87 -13.03 -6.70
CA MET A 199 -5.23 -11.92 -7.59
C MET A 199 -6.60 -11.32 -7.24
N VAL A 200 -7.58 -12.18 -6.92
CA VAL A 200 -8.93 -11.76 -6.50
C VAL A 200 -8.86 -10.88 -5.25
N THR A 201 -8.19 -11.31 -4.18
CA THR A 201 -8.05 -10.51 -2.97
C THR A 201 -7.35 -9.17 -3.24
N ARG A 202 -6.32 -9.14 -4.09
CA ARG A 202 -5.66 -7.88 -4.45
C ARG A 202 -6.60 -6.91 -5.15
N VAL A 203 -7.37 -7.40 -6.12
CA VAL A 203 -8.34 -6.61 -6.88
C VAL A 203 -9.45 -6.11 -5.96
N CYS A 204 -9.97 -6.96 -5.07
CA CYS A 204 -10.98 -6.57 -4.09
C CYS A 204 -10.44 -5.50 -3.12
N VAL A 205 -9.21 -5.61 -2.64
CA VAL A 205 -8.62 -4.60 -1.74
C VAL A 205 -8.36 -3.28 -2.49
N CYS A 206 -7.67 -3.34 -3.63
CA CYS A 206 -7.27 -2.13 -4.36
C CYS A 206 -8.45 -1.43 -5.03
N GLY A 207 -9.43 -2.16 -5.55
CA GLY A 207 -10.65 -1.61 -6.16
C GLY A 207 -11.77 -1.32 -5.15
N GLY A 208 -11.87 -2.13 -4.09
CA GLY A 208 -12.88 -1.96 -3.06
C GLY A 208 -12.63 -0.74 -2.18
N LEU A 209 -11.37 -0.37 -1.92
CA LEU A 209 -11.04 0.83 -1.14
C LEU A 209 -11.60 2.13 -1.77
N PRO A 210 -11.31 2.44 -3.06
CA PRO A 210 -11.93 3.57 -3.74
C PRO A 210 -13.46 3.49 -3.75
N LEU A 211 -14.03 2.30 -3.98
CA LEU A 211 -15.47 2.10 -4.02
C LEU A 211 -16.14 2.40 -2.67
N ILE A 212 -15.59 1.87 -1.57
CA ILE A 212 -16.07 2.14 -0.21
C ILE A 212 -15.93 3.64 0.10
N SER A 213 -14.78 4.25 -0.23
CA SER A 213 -14.57 5.67 0.01
C SER A 213 -15.56 6.55 -0.79
N GLY A 214 -15.86 6.19 -2.03
CA GLY A 214 -16.89 6.83 -2.83
C GLY A 214 -18.29 6.71 -2.23
N LEU A 215 -18.62 5.52 -1.71
CA LEU A 215 -19.88 5.29 -1.00
C LEU A 215 -19.99 6.15 0.26
N THR A 216 -18.89 6.39 0.99
CA THR A 216 -18.94 7.31 2.15
C THR A 216 -19.30 8.74 1.77
N VAL A 217 -18.87 9.21 0.59
CA VAL A 217 -19.24 10.54 0.07
C VAL A 217 -20.69 10.58 -0.40
N LEU A 218 -21.18 9.49 -1.01
CA LEU A 218 -22.60 9.38 -1.40
C LEU A 218 -23.53 9.37 -0.19
N LEU A 219 -23.10 8.73 0.90
CA LEU A 219 -23.86 8.59 2.14
C LEU A 219 -23.63 9.73 3.13
N ASP A 220 -22.90 10.78 2.74
CA ASP A 220 -22.68 11.96 3.59
C ASP A 220 -24.05 12.54 4.00
N PRO A 221 -24.38 12.55 5.30
CA PRO A 221 -25.65 13.06 5.79
C PRO A 221 -25.94 14.47 5.28
N ASN A 222 -24.92 15.32 5.12
CA ASN A 222 -25.15 16.67 4.61
C ASN A 222 -25.72 16.66 3.18
N ARG A 223 -25.33 15.68 2.34
CA ARG A 223 -25.89 15.51 0.99
C ARG A 223 -27.27 14.83 1.03
N VAL A 224 -27.48 13.91 1.97
CA VAL A 224 -28.75 13.19 2.13
C VAL A 224 -29.85 14.07 2.73
N TRP A 225 -29.49 15.01 3.62
CA TRP A 225 -30.41 15.92 4.31
C TRP A 225 -30.58 17.28 3.62
N GLN A 226 -29.69 17.62 2.69
CA GLN A 226 -29.85 18.82 1.85
C GLN A 226 -31.20 18.96 1.13
N PRO A 227 -31.89 17.88 0.68
CA PRO A 227 -33.23 18.02 0.11
C PRO A 227 -34.19 18.77 1.03
N ALA A 228 -34.16 18.54 2.34
CA ALA A 228 -35.09 19.20 3.28
C ALA A 228 -34.88 20.72 3.36
N VAL A 229 -33.64 21.19 3.22
CA VAL A 229 -33.27 22.62 3.22
C VAL A 229 -33.40 23.23 1.82
N PHE A 230 -33.21 22.42 0.78
CA PHE A 230 -33.32 22.82 -0.62
C PHE A 230 -34.73 23.33 -0.95
N TRP A 231 -35.78 22.72 -0.40
CA TRP A 231 -37.16 23.10 -0.67
C TRP A 231 -37.62 24.37 0.07
N SER A 232 -36.84 24.90 1.01
CA SER A 232 -37.25 26.05 1.85
C SER A 232 -36.68 27.40 1.43
N SER A 233 -35.81 27.46 0.41
CA SER A 233 -35.16 28.70 -0.04
C SER A 233 -35.14 28.83 -1.57
N PRO A 234 -35.18 30.06 -2.13
CA PRO A 234 -34.95 30.29 -3.55
C PRO A 234 -33.58 29.71 -3.94
N GLN A 235 -33.58 28.85 -4.95
CA GLN A 235 -32.37 28.14 -5.37
C GLN A 235 -31.79 28.80 -6.63
N THR A 236 -30.46 28.87 -6.67
CA THR A 236 -29.74 29.35 -7.85
C THR A 236 -29.68 28.25 -8.93
N TRP A 237 -29.37 28.65 -10.17
CA TRP A 237 -29.15 27.69 -11.27
C TRP A 237 -28.07 26.67 -10.93
N HIS A 238 -27.00 27.13 -10.29
CA HIS A 238 -25.92 26.26 -9.84
C HIS A 238 -26.40 25.20 -8.83
N THR A 239 -27.23 25.57 -7.86
CA THR A 239 -27.69 24.64 -6.83
C THR A 239 -28.62 23.58 -7.40
N TRP A 240 -29.54 23.94 -8.30
CA TRP A 240 -30.39 22.98 -9.02
C TRP A 240 -29.58 21.98 -9.84
N VAL A 241 -28.63 22.48 -10.65
CA VAL A 241 -27.80 21.63 -11.50
C VAL A 241 -26.88 20.73 -10.68
N THR A 242 -26.32 21.26 -9.58
CA THR A 242 -25.52 20.46 -8.65
C THR A 242 -26.36 19.33 -8.07
N PHE A 243 -27.57 19.62 -7.57
CA PHE A 243 -28.44 18.60 -6.98
C PHE A 243 -28.82 17.51 -7.99
N HIS A 244 -29.17 17.90 -9.23
CA HIS A 244 -29.60 16.97 -10.26
C HIS A 244 -28.45 16.13 -10.85
N ASN A 245 -27.31 16.77 -11.18
CA ASN A 245 -26.23 16.13 -11.94
C ASN A 245 -25.10 15.56 -11.05
N SER A 246 -24.91 16.05 -9.83
CA SER A 246 -23.82 15.60 -8.93
C SER A 246 -23.82 14.09 -8.66
N PRO A 247 -24.97 13.41 -8.41
CA PRO A 247 -24.97 11.95 -8.19
C PRO A 247 -24.39 11.17 -9.38
N PHE A 248 -24.69 11.61 -10.61
CA PHE A 248 -24.13 11.00 -11.81
C PHE A 248 -22.61 11.21 -11.89
N PHE A 249 -22.14 12.46 -11.76
CA PHE A 249 -20.71 12.75 -11.84
C PHE A 249 -19.93 12.07 -10.72
N LEU A 250 -20.46 12.03 -9.50
CA LEU A 250 -19.90 11.28 -8.39
C LEU A 250 -19.79 9.78 -8.71
N GLY A 251 -20.86 9.18 -9.26
CA GLY A 251 -20.82 7.78 -9.71
C GLY A 251 -19.71 7.52 -10.73
N VAL A 252 -19.53 8.41 -11.71
CA VAL A 252 -18.45 8.31 -12.71
C VAL A 252 -17.07 8.44 -12.06
N VAL A 253 -16.87 9.40 -11.15
CA VAL A 253 -15.59 9.59 -10.44
C VAL A 253 -15.24 8.36 -9.60
N VAL A 254 -16.20 7.80 -8.87
CA VAL A 254 -16.01 6.60 -8.04
C VAL A 254 -15.69 5.39 -8.91
N ALA A 255 -16.43 5.19 -10.01
CA ALA A 255 -16.16 4.13 -10.96
C ALA A 255 -14.76 4.24 -11.59
N TRP A 256 -14.33 5.47 -11.93
CA TRP A 256 -13.00 5.75 -12.46
C TRP A 256 -11.90 5.33 -11.48
N PHE A 257 -11.98 5.76 -10.22
CA PHE A 257 -10.97 5.40 -9.21
C PHE A 257 -11.02 3.93 -8.81
N ALA A 258 -12.20 3.32 -8.75
CA ALA A 258 -12.34 1.87 -8.53
C ALA A 258 -11.68 1.09 -9.67
N PHE A 259 -11.91 1.50 -10.93
CA PHE A 259 -11.27 0.91 -12.09
C PHE A 259 -9.74 1.03 -12.02
N LEU A 260 -9.21 2.22 -11.67
CA LEU A 260 -7.77 2.40 -11.46
C LEU A 260 -7.22 1.50 -10.35
N GLY A 261 -7.95 1.37 -9.24
CA GLY A 261 -7.64 0.46 -8.16
C GLY A 261 -7.51 -0.99 -8.63
N ILE A 262 -8.49 -1.45 -9.43
CA ILE A 262 -8.49 -2.78 -10.05
C ILE A 262 -7.27 -2.95 -10.97
N VAL A 263 -7.06 -2.01 -11.90
CA VAL A 263 -5.95 -2.04 -12.85
C VAL A 263 -4.60 -2.07 -12.12
N GLY A 264 -4.41 -1.21 -11.12
CA GLY A 264 -3.18 -1.17 -10.34
C GLY A 264 -2.96 -2.43 -9.49
N GLY A 265 -4.02 -3.06 -8.97
CA GLY A 265 -3.92 -4.36 -8.27
C GLY A 265 -3.53 -5.53 -9.19
N ILE A 266 -3.85 -5.43 -10.49
CA ILE A 266 -3.48 -6.42 -11.52
C ILE A 266 -2.06 -6.15 -12.02
N VAL A 267 -1.79 -4.91 -12.44
CA VAL A 267 -0.57 -4.51 -13.16
C VAL A 267 0.57 -4.19 -12.21
N GLY A 268 0.29 -3.76 -10.98
CA GLY A 268 1.29 -3.28 -10.00
C GLY A 268 2.49 -4.20 -9.81
N PRO A 269 2.31 -5.49 -9.48
CA PRO A 269 3.42 -6.43 -9.33
C PRO A 269 4.27 -6.58 -10.60
N ALA A 270 3.64 -6.50 -11.78
CA ALA A 270 4.34 -6.59 -13.05
C ALA A 270 5.14 -5.33 -13.37
N PHE A 271 4.55 -4.17 -13.09
CA PHE A 271 5.16 -2.86 -13.25
C PHE A 271 6.38 -2.71 -12.35
N VAL A 272 6.25 -3.02 -11.05
CA VAL A 272 7.35 -2.92 -10.08
C VAL A 272 8.53 -3.84 -10.46
N ALA A 273 8.27 -5.08 -10.86
CA ALA A 273 9.32 -5.98 -11.32
C ALA A 273 10.04 -5.45 -12.57
N ARG A 274 9.32 -4.79 -13.49
CA ARG A 274 9.92 -4.18 -14.69
C ARG A 274 10.71 -2.92 -14.36
N PHE A 275 10.22 -2.11 -13.41
CA PHE A 275 10.92 -0.95 -12.90
C PHE A 275 12.25 -1.33 -12.24
N PHE A 276 12.26 -2.32 -11.33
CA PHE A 276 13.50 -2.78 -10.70
C PHE A 276 14.46 -3.45 -11.70
N ARG A 277 13.96 -4.08 -12.76
CA ARG A 277 14.83 -4.57 -13.86
C ARG A 277 15.56 -3.42 -14.56
N PHE A 278 14.91 -2.26 -14.71
CA PHE A 278 15.48 -1.08 -15.35
C PHE A 278 16.45 -0.31 -14.45
N VAL A 279 16.11 -0.20 -13.15
CA VAL A 279 16.90 0.59 -12.19
C VAL A 279 18.10 -0.16 -11.64
N LEU A 280 17.98 -1.47 -11.36
CA LEU A 280 19.06 -2.23 -10.72
C LEU A 280 19.97 -2.93 -11.73
N PRO A 281 21.30 -2.86 -11.55
CA PRO A 281 22.24 -3.62 -12.36
C PRO A 281 22.03 -5.14 -12.17
N PRO A 282 22.40 -5.99 -13.15
CA PRO A 282 22.11 -7.43 -13.12
C PRO A 282 22.56 -8.16 -11.84
N ARG A 283 23.68 -7.74 -11.25
CA ARG A 283 24.24 -8.33 -10.01
C ARG A 283 23.32 -8.11 -8.80
N ASP A 284 22.66 -6.96 -8.72
CA ASP A 284 21.88 -6.54 -7.54
C ASP A 284 20.42 -7.00 -7.60
N ARG A 285 19.95 -7.46 -8.76
CA ARG A 285 18.57 -7.98 -8.92
C ARG A 285 18.27 -9.18 -8.02
N ARG A 286 19.31 -9.88 -7.55
CA ARG A 286 19.19 -10.96 -6.54
C ARG A 286 18.61 -10.47 -5.22
N LEU A 287 18.82 -9.20 -4.85
CA LEU A 287 18.27 -8.58 -3.63
C LEU A 287 16.75 -8.48 -3.68
N VAL A 288 16.17 -8.40 -4.89
CA VAL A 288 14.73 -8.31 -5.12
C VAL A 288 14.18 -9.53 -5.88
N ALA A 289 14.90 -10.66 -5.87
CA ALA A 289 14.54 -11.91 -6.55
C ALA A 289 13.12 -12.39 -6.22
N TRP A 290 12.65 -12.08 -5.01
CA TRP A 290 11.30 -12.39 -4.54
C TRP A 290 10.20 -11.84 -5.46
N LEU A 291 10.42 -10.70 -6.15
CA LEU A 291 9.46 -10.12 -7.10
C LEU A 291 9.17 -11.03 -8.29
N TRP A 292 10.13 -11.87 -8.70
CA TRP A 292 9.96 -12.81 -9.81
C TRP A 292 9.51 -14.17 -9.31
N HIS A 293 10.07 -14.67 -8.20
CA HIS A 293 9.70 -15.96 -7.62
C HIS A 293 8.21 -16.03 -7.28
N TRP A 294 7.65 -14.97 -6.69
CA TRP A 294 6.22 -14.90 -6.37
C TRP A 294 5.31 -14.90 -7.60
N ARG A 295 5.87 -14.62 -8.78
CA ARG A 295 5.16 -14.66 -10.07
C ARG A 295 5.40 -15.96 -10.84
N GLY A 296 6.13 -16.91 -10.26
CA GLY A 296 6.57 -18.12 -10.96
C GLY A 296 7.52 -17.83 -12.13
N LYS A 297 8.27 -16.72 -12.08
CA LYS A 297 9.21 -16.33 -13.14
C LYS A 297 10.66 -16.42 -12.64
N PRO A 298 11.62 -16.76 -13.51
CA PRO A 298 13.04 -16.70 -13.17
C PRO A 298 13.51 -15.24 -13.02
N VAL A 299 14.57 -15.05 -12.23
CA VAL A 299 15.24 -13.75 -12.06
C VAL A 299 16.02 -13.44 -13.35
N PRO A 300 15.85 -12.25 -13.98
CA PRO A 300 16.58 -11.91 -15.20
C PRO A 300 18.05 -11.66 -14.92
N LEU A 301 18.94 -12.40 -15.60
CA LEU A 301 20.39 -12.32 -15.45
C LEU A 301 21.06 -11.31 -16.38
N ASP A 302 20.33 -10.80 -17.39
CA ASP A 302 20.84 -9.94 -18.47
C ASP A 302 20.54 -8.45 -18.25
#